data_AF-A0A848DFA8-F1
#
_entry.id   AF-A0A848DFA8-F1
#
_cell.length_a   1.000
_cell.length_b   1.000
_cell.length_c   1.000
_cell.angle_alpha   90.00
_cell.angle_beta   90.00
_cell.angle_gamma   90.00
#
_symmetry.space_group_name_H-M   'P 1'
#
loop_
_entity.id
_entity.type
_entity.pdbx_description
1 polymer ?
#
loop_
_entity_poly.entity_id
_entity_poly.type
_entity_poly.pdbx_seq_one_letter_code
_entity_poly.pdbx_strand_id
1 'polypeptide(L)'
;MNGPADPVALARLGSMVAQLLEESHTAPLDRPGRDRLRDVHARALAEVRDHVSAELRGELDRIARRPDPTRAASEAELRIMQAQLVGWLEGVFAGAAFADALDHGHAPQTVAP
;
A
#
# COMPACT_ATOMS: atom_id res chain seq x y z
N MET A 1 11.20 -5.92 18.12
CA MET A 1 12.36 -5.62 17.27
C MET A 1 11.82 -4.94 16.02
N ASN A 2 12.06 -3.65 15.83
CA ASN A 2 11.81 -2.98 14.55
C ASN A 2 13.08 -3.17 13.72
N GLY A 3 13.07 -4.07 12.74
CA GLY A 3 14.18 -4.24 11.81
C GLY A 3 14.30 -3.00 10.89
N PRO A 4 15.47 -2.78 10.24
CA PRO A 4 15.58 -1.77 9.20
C PRO A 4 14.56 -2.05 8.10
N ALA A 5 14.10 -1.00 7.42
CA ALA A 5 13.15 -1.13 6.32
C ALA A 5 13.65 -2.14 5.28
N ASP A 6 12.77 -3.00 4.79
CA ASP A 6 13.05 -3.95 3.72
C ASP A 6 12.31 -3.52 2.43
N PRO A 7 13.01 -2.82 1.51
CA PRO A 7 12.41 -2.37 0.26
C PRO A 7 11.89 -3.50 -0.63
N VAL A 8 12.52 -4.68 -0.57
CA VAL A 8 12.13 -5.83 -1.40
C VAL A 8 10.84 -6.44 -0.87
N ALA A 9 10.70 -6.56 0.45
CA ALA A 9 9.45 -7.00 1.08
C ALA A 9 8.30 -6.04 0.75
N LEU A 10 8.53 -4.73 0.89
CA LEU A 10 7.55 -3.70 0.56
C LEU A 10 7.12 -3.75 -0.92
N ALA A 11 8.08 -3.93 -1.85
CA ALA A 11 7.78 -4.00 -3.27
C ALA A 11 6.91 -5.23 -3.60
N ARG A 12 7.21 -6.38 -2.98
CA ARG A 12 6.41 -7.60 -3.12
C ARG A 12 4.99 -7.42 -2.61
N LEU A 13 4.82 -6.77 -1.45
CA LEU A 13 3.50 -6.45 -0.89
C LEU A 13 2.72 -5.50 -1.79
N GLY A 14 3.37 -4.43 -2.28
CA GLY A 14 2.75 -3.47 -3.20
C GLY A 14 2.23 -4.15 -4.47
N SER A 15 3.06 -4.99 -5.09
CA SER A 15 2.66 -5.75 -6.28
C SER A 15 1.49 -6.69 -6.02
N MET A 16 1.51 -7.45 -4.90
CA MET A 16 0.40 -8.31 -4.52
C MET A 16 -0.90 -7.52 -4.32
N VAL A 17 -0.85 -6.37 -3.65
CA VAL A 17 -2.03 -5.54 -3.40
C VAL A 17 -2.56 -4.94 -4.71
N ALA A 18 -1.67 -4.49 -5.60
CA ALA A 18 -2.05 -3.97 -6.91
C ALA A 18 -2.75 -5.04 -7.77
N GLN A 19 -2.24 -6.27 -7.76
CA GLN A 19 -2.91 -7.39 -8.45
C GLN A 19 -4.30 -7.67 -7.89
N LEU A 20 -4.47 -7.68 -6.57
CA LEU A 20 -5.78 -7.89 -5.95
C LEU A 20 -6.76 -6.74 -6.22
N LEU A 21 -6.27 -5.50 -6.29
CA LEU A 21 -7.07 -4.36 -6.71
C LEU A 21 -7.54 -4.53 -8.15
N GLU A 22 -6.65 -4.92 -9.07
CA GLU A 22 -7.01 -5.14 -10.47
C GLU A 22 -8.01 -6.28 -10.63
N GLU A 23 -7.79 -7.42 -9.98
CA GLU A 23 -8.75 -8.53 -9.97
C GLU A 23 -10.10 -8.12 -9.40
N SER A 24 -10.12 -7.23 -8.40
CA SER A 24 -11.38 -6.72 -7.90
C SER A 24 -12.13 -5.87 -8.92
N HIS A 25 -11.48 -5.33 -9.97
CA HIS A 25 -12.16 -4.61 -11.07
C HIS A 25 -12.71 -5.55 -12.16
N THR A 26 -12.13 -6.75 -12.32
CA THR A 26 -12.49 -7.66 -13.42
C THR A 26 -13.84 -8.34 -13.21
N ALA A 27 -14.22 -8.61 -11.96
CA ALA A 27 -15.50 -9.24 -11.62
C ALA A 27 -16.05 -8.78 -10.25
N PRO A 28 -17.38 -8.77 -10.08
CA PRO A 28 -17.99 -8.53 -8.77
C PRO A 28 -17.60 -9.61 -7.75
N LEU A 29 -17.29 -9.18 -6.53
CA LEU A 29 -16.97 -10.02 -5.40
C LEU A 29 -18.24 -10.33 -4.60
N ASP A 30 -18.44 -11.61 -4.31
CA ASP A 30 -19.43 -12.06 -3.34
C ASP A 30 -19.01 -11.71 -1.90
N ARG A 31 -19.87 -12.00 -0.92
CA ARG A 31 -19.57 -11.67 0.48
C ARG A 31 -18.31 -12.37 1.02
N PRO A 32 -18.13 -13.70 0.84
CA PRO A 32 -16.88 -14.37 1.21
C PRO A 32 -15.62 -13.76 0.57
N GLY A 33 -15.69 -13.40 -0.72
CA GLY A 33 -14.59 -12.74 -1.42
C GLY A 33 -14.24 -11.38 -0.82
N ARG A 34 -15.25 -10.57 -0.48
CA ARG A 34 -15.05 -9.28 0.20
C ARG A 34 -14.45 -9.44 1.59
N ASP A 35 -14.93 -10.40 2.38
CA ASP A 35 -14.38 -10.69 3.71
C ASP A 35 -12.90 -11.13 3.61
N ARG A 36 -12.58 -11.98 2.63
CA ARG A 36 -11.21 -12.41 2.36
C ARG A 36 -10.32 -11.24 1.97
N LEU A 37 -10.78 -10.35 1.08
CA LEU A 37 -10.01 -9.19 0.61
C LEU A 37 -9.74 -8.19 1.75
N ARG A 38 -10.73 -7.96 2.63
CA ARG A 38 -10.57 -7.17 3.86
C ARG A 38 -9.46 -7.75 4.74
N ASP A 39 -9.46 -9.06 4.94
CA ASP A 39 -8.47 -9.71 5.79
C ASP A 39 -7.07 -9.68 5.18
N VAL A 40 -6.95 -9.81 3.85
CA VAL A 40 -5.67 -9.58 3.15
C VAL A 40 -5.19 -8.15 3.36
N HIS A 41 -6.05 -7.15 3.18
CA HIS A 41 -5.70 -5.75 3.38
C HIS A 41 -5.16 -5.50 4.79
N ALA A 42 -5.87 -6.01 5.81
CA ALA A 42 -5.45 -5.85 7.21
C ALA A 42 -4.07 -6.48 7.49
N ARG A 43 -3.78 -7.63 6.89
CA ARG A 43 -2.48 -8.31 7.00
C ARG A 43 -1.39 -7.56 6.25
N ALA A 44 -1.66 -7.10 5.02
CA ALA A 44 -0.72 -6.31 4.23
C ALA A 44 -0.35 -5.02 4.96
N LEU A 45 -1.33 -4.33 5.56
CA LEU A 45 -1.08 -3.13 6.34
C LEU A 45 -0.20 -3.41 7.57
N ALA A 46 -0.42 -4.52 8.27
CA ALA A 46 0.41 -4.94 9.39
C ALA A 46 1.86 -5.22 8.96
N GLU A 47 2.03 -5.96 7.87
CA GLU A 47 3.35 -6.30 7.33
C GLU A 47 4.10 -5.02 6.87
N VAL A 48 3.42 -4.10 6.17
CA VAL A 48 4.02 -2.82 5.77
C VAL A 48 4.51 -2.04 7.00
N ARG A 49 3.74 -2.00 8.08
CA ARG A 49 4.15 -1.31 9.32
C ARG A 49 5.44 -1.87 9.91
N ASP A 50 5.69 -3.16 9.76
CA ASP A 50 6.89 -3.82 10.28
C ASP A 50 8.15 -3.51 9.44
N HIS A 51 7.96 -3.13 8.17
CA HIS A 51 9.04 -2.85 7.21
C HIS A 51 9.26 -1.37 6.89
N VAL A 52 8.62 -0.45 7.61
CA VAL A 52 8.81 1.00 7.41
C VAL A 52 9.36 1.69 8.66
N SER A 53 9.98 2.85 8.47
CA SER A 53 10.48 3.70 9.56
C SER A 53 9.34 4.14 10.49
N ALA A 54 9.67 4.57 11.71
CA ALA A 54 8.68 5.05 12.67
C ALA A 54 7.87 6.25 12.16
N GLU A 55 8.50 7.12 11.36
CA GLU A 55 7.85 8.27 10.74
C GLU A 55 6.81 7.84 9.70
N LEU A 56 7.21 6.99 8.75
CA LEU A 56 6.33 6.46 7.71
C LEU A 56 5.21 5.60 8.31
N ARG A 57 5.50 4.85 9.38
CA ARG A 57 4.47 4.13 10.14
C ARG A 57 3.42 5.09 10.70
N GLY A 58 3.87 6.18 11.33
CA GLY A 58 2.98 7.19 11.88
C GLY A 58 2.15 7.89 10.79
N GLU A 59 2.72 8.11 9.61
CA GLU A 59 1.98 8.61 8.45
C GLU A 59 0.92 7.61 7.98
N LEU A 60 1.33 6.36 7.75
CA LEU A 60 0.44 5.28 7.33
C LEU A 60 -0.75 5.13 8.29
N ASP A 61 -0.52 5.20 9.60
CA ASP A 61 -1.58 5.11 10.61
C ASP A 61 -2.56 6.29 10.59
N ARG A 62 -2.12 7.48 10.20
CA ARG A 62 -3.01 8.65 10.04
C ARG A 62 -3.92 8.53 8.83
N ILE A 63 -3.42 7.95 7.74
CA ILE A 63 -4.13 7.90 6.46
C ILE A 63 -4.93 6.60 6.29
N ALA A 64 -4.44 5.46 6.77
CA ALA A 64 -5.03 4.14 6.56
C ALA A 64 -6.18 3.86 7.56
N ARG A 65 -7.26 4.61 7.40
CA ARG A 65 -8.49 4.43 8.19
C ARG A 65 -9.11 3.06 7.89
N ARG A 66 -9.42 2.31 8.95
CA ARG A 66 -10.15 1.04 8.82
C ARG A 66 -11.64 1.31 8.58
N PRO A 67 -12.31 0.47 7.77
CA PRO A 67 -13.76 0.52 7.63
C PRO A 67 -14.43 0.15 8.96
N ASP A 68 -15.68 0.56 9.10
CA ASP A 68 -16.49 0.27 10.29
C ASP A 68 -16.58 -1.25 10.51
N PRO A 69 -16.11 -1.77 11.66
CA PRO A 69 -16.10 -3.21 11.93
C PRO A 69 -17.50 -3.80 12.15
N THR A 70 -18.52 -2.95 12.36
CA THR A 70 -19.89 -3.40 12.63
C THR A 70 -20.67 -3.76 11.38
N ARG A 71 -20.14 -3.45 10.19
CA ARG A 71 -20.77 -3.77 8.90
C ARG A 71 -19.81 -4.46 7.94
N ALA A 72 -20.38 -5.20 7.00
CA ALA A 72 -19.61 -5.72 5.88
C ALA A 72 -19.09 -4.56 5.03
N ALA A 73 -17.80 -4.58 4.70
CA ALA A 73 -17.23 -3.63 3.76
C ALA A 73 -17.85 -3.88 2.37
N SER A 74 -18.23 -2.78 1.71
CA SER A 74 -18.62 -2.83 0.31
C SER A 74 -17.39 -3.05 -0.57
N GLU A 75 -17.63 -3.55 -1.78
CA GLU A 75 -16.58 -3.74 -2.79
C GLU A 75 -15.86 -2.41 -3.12
N ALA A 76 -16.62 -1.32 -3.20
CA ALA A 76 -16.06 0.02 -3.45
C ALA A 76 -15.12 0.47 -2.32
N GLU A 77 -15.48 0.23 -1.06
CA GLU A 77 -14.60 0.54 0.08
C GLU A 77 -13.31 -0.27 0.03
N LEU A 78 -13.40 -1.56 -0.28
CA LEU A 78 -12.22 -2.42 -0.38
C LEU A 78 -11.29 -1.96 -1.51
N ARG A 79 -11.83 -1.61 -2.68
CA ARG A 79 -11.05 -1.03 -3.79
C ARG A 79 -10.33 0.25 -3.37
N ILE A 80 -11.03 1.18 -2.71
CA ILE A 80 -10.44 2.44 -2.23
C ILE A 80 -9.30 2.15 -1.24
N MET A 81 -9.51 1.23 -0.30
CA MET A 81 -8.49 0.86 0.68
C MET A 81 -7.24 0.24 0.01
N GLN A 82 -7.42 -0.65 -0.96
CA GLN A 82 -6.29 -1.22 -1.70
C GLN A 82 -5.57 -0.16 -2.54
N ALA A 83 -6.31 0.68 -3.27
CA ALA A 83 -5.76 1.76 -4.09
C ALA A 83 -4.95 2.75 -3.24
N GLN A 84 -5.44 3.09 -2.04
CA GLN A 84 -4.73 3.92 -1.10
C GLN A 84 -3.39 3.30 -0.67
N LEU A 85 -3.37 2.00 -0.36
CA LEU A 85 -2.14 1.32 0.06
C LEU A 85 -1.14 1.22 -1.11
N VAL A 86 -1.60 0.92 -2.32
CA VAL A 86 -0.77 0.89 -3.53
C VAL A 86 -0.14 2.25 -3.79
N GLY A 87 -0.95 3.31 -3.88
CA GLY A 87 -0.45 4.65 -4.17
C GLY A 87 0.48 5.18 -3.08
N TRP A 88 0.24 4.82 -1.82
CA TRP A 88 1.16 5.18 -0.74
C TRP A 88 2.51 4.48 -0.88
N LEU A 89 2.53 3.17 -1.15
CA LEU A 89 3.77 2.41 -1.36
C LEU A 89 4.56 2.95 -2.57
N GLU A 90 3.88 3.26 -3.67
CA GLU A 90 4.50 3.89 -4.84
C GLU A 90 5.13 5.25 -4.49
N GLY A 91 4.43 6.08 -3.70
CA GLY A 91 4.95 7.35 -3.21
C GLY A 91 6.20 7.21 -2.33
N VAL A 92 6.24 6.19 -1.46
CA VAL A 92 7.42 5.89 -0.64
C VAL A 92 8.63 5.53 -1.50
N PHE A 93 8.45 4.69 -2.51
CA PHE A 93 9.55 4.31 -3.42
C PHE A 93 10.01 5.49 -4.28
N ALA A 94 9.07 6.28 -4.82
CA ALA A 94 9.39 7.46 -5.62
C ALA A 94 10.15 8.51 -4.80
N GLY A 95 9.74 8.74 -3.54
CA GLY A 95 10.42 9.66 -2.63
C GLY A 95 11.84 9.22 -2.28
N ALA A 96 12.04 7.92 -2.03
CA ALA A 96 13.37 7.36 -1.77
C ALA A 96 14.30 7.49 -2.99
N ALA A 97 13.81 7.20 -4.19
CA ALA A 97 14.57 7.36 -5.43
C ALA A 97 14.90 8.84 -5.72
N PHE A 98 13.97 9.77 -5.43
CA PHE A 98 14.21 11.19 -5.60
C PHE A 98 15.31 11.71 -4.66
N ALA A 99 15.30 11.28 -3.39
CA ALA A 99 16.33 11.65 -2.43
C ALA A 99 17.72 11.12 -2.85
N ASP A 100 17.79 9.86 -3.28
CA ASP A 100 19.04 9.26 -3.76
C ASP A 100 19.61 9.99 -4.99
N ALA A 101 18.75 10.41 -5.93
CA ALA A 101 19.15 11.17 -7.10
C ALA A 101 19.73 12.55 -6.74
N LEU A 102 19.16 13.24 -5.75
CA LEU A 102 19.68 14.52 -5.24
C LEU A 102 21.08 14.36 -4.62
N ASP A 103 21.28 13.30 -3.83
CA ASP A 103 22.55 13.03 -3.15
C ASP A 103 23.66 12.65 -4.14
N HIS A 104 23.33 11.94 -5.23
CA HIS A 104 24.28 11.48 -6.25
C HIS A 104 24.39 12.42 -7.47
N GLY A 105 23.83 13.64 -7.38
CA GLY A 105 23.95 14.66 -8.43
C GLY A 105 23.35 14.24 -9.78
N HIS A 106 22.48 13.23 -9.82
CA HIS A 106 21.76 12.83 -11.01
C HIS A 106 20.49 13.70 -11.11
N ALA A 107 20.44 14.61 -12.09
CA ALA A 107 19.24 15.37 -12.35
C ALA A 107 18.06 14.40 -12.58
N PRO A 108 16.89 14.59 -11.93
CA PRO A 108 15.73 13.76 -12.20
C PRO A 108 15.40 13.89 -13.68
N GLN A 109 15.46 12.76 -14.40
CA GLN A 109 15.05 12.71 -15.79
C GLN A 109 13.57 13.04 -15.82
N THR A 110 13.22 14.24 -16.28
CA THR A 110 11.83 14.65 -16.50
C THR A 110 11.14 13.57 -17.32
N VAL A 111 10.22 12.83 -16.70
CA VAL A 111 9.30 11.99 -17.44
C VAL A 111 8.37 12.95 -18.17
N ALA A 112 8.56 13.06 -19.48
CA ALA A 112 7.71 13.82 -20.38
C ALA A 112 6.26 13.30 -20.33
N PRO A 113 5.25 14.17 -20.55
CA PRO A 113 3.84 13.88 -20.29
C PRO A 113 3.24 12.78 -21.16
#